data_AF-L7JSI2-F1
#
_entry.id   AF-L7JSI2-F1
#
_cell.length_a   1.000
_cell.length_b   1.000
_cell.length_c   1.000
_cell.angle_alpha   90.00
_cell.angle_beta   90.00
_cell.angle_gamma   90.00
#
_symmetry.space_group_name_H-M   'P 1'
#
loop_
_entity.id
_entity.type
_entity.pdbx_description
1 polymer ?
#
loop_
_entity_poly.entity_id
_entity_poly.type
_entity_poly.pdbx_seq_one_letter_code
_entity_poly.pdbx_strand_id
1 'polypeptide(L)'
;MDYYNVDLLLALTNKVAVTFTPPATLLVPATKTTTTLTTATLPIYQTLFFLKNGHCVQYGPLVPSTVVNDLMACPVLVNLNKLYRHIYQLVGIVGEEGWTDIFKIRMGMLSKLLFVENFCEDDLLVCDENEREIVRKGIIRFKKFS
;
A
#
# COMPACT_ATOMS: atom_id res chain seq x y z
N MET A 1 15.11 -1.16 -7.31
CA MET A 1 13.77 -1.61 -7.72
C MET A 1 13.95 -2.80 -8.64
N ASP A 2 13.36 -3.94 -8.27
CA ASP A 2 13.37 -5.12 -9.13
C ASP A 2 12.28 -4.95 -10.20
N TYR A 3 12.72 -4.70 -11.44
CA TYR A 3 11.83 -4.44 -12.58
C TYR A 3 10.84 -5.59 -12.84
N TYR A 4 11.18 -6.81 -12.42
CA TYR A 4 10.40 -8.03 -12.66
C TYR A 4 9.49 -8.42 -11.48
N ASN A 5 9.46 -7.65 -10.40
CA ASN A 5 8.56 -7.94 -9.30
C ASN A 5 7.14 -7.45 -9.65
N VAL A 6 6.25 -8.40 -9.97
CA VAL A 6 4.87 -8.11 -10.38
C VAL A 6 4.09 -7.39 -9.28
N ASP A 7 4.23 -7.82 -8.03
CA ASP A 7 3.52 -7.20 -6.91
C ASP A 7 3.95 -5.74 -6.72
N LEU A 8 5.24 -5.46 -6.91
CA LEU A 8 5.78 -4.10 -6.85
C LEU A 8 5.18 -3.23 -7.96
N LEU A 9 5.10 -3.76 -9.19
CA LEU A 9 4.49 -3.06 -10.31
C LEU A 9 3.01 -2.78 -10.03
N LEU A 10 2.28 -3.74 -9.47
CA LEU A 10 0.88 -3.56 -9.07
C LEU A 10 0.74 -2.52 -7.96
N ALA A 11 1.60 -2.54 -6.94
CA ALA A 11 1.61 -1.54 -5.87
C ALA A 11 1.80 -0.12 -6.41
N LEU A 12 2.67 0.05 -7.41
CA LEU A 12 2.94 1.34 -8.06
C LEU A 12 1.77 1.89 -8.90
N THR A 13 0.81 1.04 -9.28
CA THR A 13 -0.40 1.50 -9.99
C THR A 13 -1.45 2.14 -9.08
N ASN A 14 -1.31 2.00 -7.76
CA ASN A 14 -2.21 2.66 -6.81
C ASN A 14 -2.20 4.17 -7.02
N LYS A 15 -3.38 4.79 -6.93
CA LYS A 15 -3.55 6.21 -7.20
C LYS A 15 -3.49 7.03 -5.92
N VAL A 16 -2.81 8.15 -5.99
CA VAL A 16 -2.62 9.09 -4.87
C VAL A 16 -2.94 10.49 -5.37
N ALA A 17 -3.54 11.29 -4.49
CA ALA A 17 -3.81 12.69 -4.77
C ALA A 17 -2.53 13.52 -4.59
N VAL A 18 -2.18 14.31 -5.61
CA VAL A 18 -1.04 15.24 -5.59
C VAL A 18 -1.46 16.61 -6.08
N THR A 19 -0.78 17.64 -5.58
CA THR A 19 -1.01 19.02 -5.98
C THR A 19 0.19 19.52 -6.78
N PHE A 20 -0.05 20.01 -7.99
CA PHE A 20 1.00 20.58 -8.83
C PHE A 20 1.29 22.02 -8.41
N THR A 21 2.57 22.33 -8.23
CA THR A 21 3.05 23.69 -7.98
C THR A 21 3.13 24.45 -9.32
N PRO A 22 2.55 25.66 -9.43
CA PRO A 22 2.71 26.45 -10.64
C PRO A 22 4.18 26.85 -10.87
N PRO A 23 4.64 26.98 -12.13
CA PRO A 23 3.94 26.69 -13.37
C PRO A 23 4.19 25.23 -13.80
N ALA A 24 3.17 24.37 -13.68
CA ALA A 24 3.26 22.99 -14.16
C ALA A 24 2.74 22.89 -15.60
N THR A 25 3.64 22.74 -16.58
CA THR A 25 3.33 22.52 -18.01
C THR A 25 3.19 21.04 -18.40
N LEU A 26 3.23 20.12 -17.43
CA LEU A 26 3.52 18.71 -17.72
C LEU A 26 2.31 17.82 -18.03
N LEU A 27 1.08 18.26 -17.77
CA LEU A 27 -0.13 17.43 -17.96
C LEU A 27 -1.27 18.13 -18.71
N VAL A 28 -1.13 19.42 -18.98
CA VAL A 28 -2.05 20.16 -19.83
C VAL A 28 -1.34 20.30 -21.19
N PRO A 29 -2.00 20.05 -22.35
CA PRO A 29 -1.39 20.36 -23.63
C PRO A 29 -0.79 21.77 -23.57
N ALA A 30 0.41 21.94 -24.15
CA ALA A 30 1.34 23.06 -23.97
C ALA A 30 0.78 24.49 -24.22
N THR A 31 -0.53 24.62 -24.43
CA THR A 31 -1.30 25.84 -24.67
C THR A 31 -1.95 26.44 -23.42
N LYS A 32 -1.91 25.79 -22.24
CA LYS A 32 -2.48 26.35 -21.00
C LYS A 32 -1.54 26.16 -19.80
N THR A 33 -0.72 27.17 -19.52
CA THR A 33 -0.09 27.35 -18.21
C THR A 33 -1.17 27.68 -17.18
N THR A 34 -1.46 26.76 -16.27
CA THR A 34 -2.34 27.02 -15.13
C THR A 34 -1.57 27.76 -14.04
N THR A 35 -2.05 28.95 -13.67
CA THR A 35 -1.54 29.77 -12.56
C THR A 35 -2.09 29.35 -11.20
N THR A 36 -2.99 28.37 -11.17
CA THR A 36 -3.68 27.88 -9.97
C THR A 36 -3.17 26.51 -9.54
N LEU A 37 -3.20 26.25 -8.23
CA LEU A 37 -2.94 24.93 -7.66
C LEU A 37 -3.99 23.95 -8.21
N THR A 38 -3.54 22.90 -8.89
CA THR A 38 -4.40 21.84 -9.41
C THR A 38 -4.11 20.55 -8.66
N THR A 39 -5.13 19.95 -8.06
CA THR A 39 -5.09 18.60 -7.49
C THR A 39 -5.41 17.58 -8.58
N ALA A 40 -4.60 16.52 -8.67
CA ALA A 40 -4.84 15.41 -9.59
C ALA A 40 -4.56 14.08 -8.89
N THR A 41 -5.32 13.06 -9.30
CA THR A 41 -5.19 11.71 -8.76
C THR A 41 -4.38 10.86 -9.75
N LEU A 42 -3.13 10.58 -9.42
CA LEU A 42 -2.16 9.94 -10.31
C LEU A 42 -1.62 8.62 -9.72
N PRO A 43 -1.25 7.64 -10.56
CA PRO A 43 -0.51 6.47 -10.10
C PRO A 43 0.81 6.83 -9.42
N ILE A 44 1.23 6.04 -8.45
CA ILE A 44 2.44 6.29 -7.66
C ILE A 44 3.70 6.35 -8.51
N TYR A 45 3.85 5.51 -9.54
CA TYR A 45 5.03 5.59 -10.42
C TYR A 45 5.15 6.97 -11.09
N GLN A 46 4.04 7.61 -11.46
CA GLN A 46 4.04 8.97 -12.02
C GLN A 46 4.28 10.01 -10.93
N THR A 47 3.63 9.84 -9.77
CA THR A 47 3.82 10.72 -8.61
C THR A 47 5.27 10.77 -8.16
N LEU A 48 5.95 9.62 -8.04
CA LEU A 48 7.36 9.54 -7.67
C LEU A 48 8.26 10.28 -8.67
N PHE A 49 7.95 10.19 -9.96
CA PHE A 49 8.66 10.96 -10.99
C PHE A 49 8.47 12.47 -10.80
N PHE A 50 7.23 12.94 -10.59
CA PHE A 50 6.96 14.36 -10.42
C PHE A 50 7.52 14.93 -9.11
N LEU A 51 7.46 14.17 -8.01
CA LEU A 51 8.02 14.55 -6.72
C LEU A 51 9.55 14.67 -6.80
N LYS A 52 10.22 13.69 -7.42
CA LYS A 52 11.69 13.70 -7.56
C LYS A 52 12.20 14.90 -8.37
N ASN A 53 11.39 15.40 -9.30
CA ASN A 53 11.74 16.54 -10.15
C ASN A 53 11.16 17.88 -9.63
N GLY A 54 10.52 17.90 -8.45
CA GLY A 54 9.98 19.12 -7.84
C GLY A 54 8.77 19.73 -8.56
N HIS A 55 8.07 18.95 -9.39
CA HIS A 55 6.91 19.42 -10.16
C HIS A 55 5.58 19.33 -9.40
N CYS A 56 5.53 18.58 -8.29
CA CYS A 56 4.36 18.49 -7.44
C CYS A 56 4.76 18.40 -5.97
N VAL A 57 3.77 18.62 -5.11
CA VAL A 57 3.85 18.40 -3.68
C VAL A 57 2.72 17.44 -3.31
N GLN A 58 3.03 16.43 -2.51
CA GLN A 58 2.03 15.56 -1.94
C GLN A 58 1.37 16.26 -0.75
N TYR A 59 0.05 16.39 -0.75
CA TYR A 59 -0.69 16.93 0.38
C TYR A 59 -1.30 15.79 1.19
N GLY A 60 -0.79 15.58 2.40
CA GLY A 60 -1.25 14.53 3.31
C GLY A 60 -0.54 13.18 3.15
N PRO A 61 -0.75 12.27 4.12
CA PRO A 61 -0.18 10.93 4.09
C PRO A 61 -0.73 10.12 2.92
N LEU A 62 0.06 9.18 2.41
CA LEU A 62 -0.30 8.40 1.23
C LEU A 62 -1.49 7.47 1.52
N VAL A 63 -1.56 7.02 2.77
CA VAL A 63 -2.71 6.34 3.36
C VAL A 63 -3.43 7.33 4.28
N PRO A 64 -4.76 7.49 4.15
CA PRO A 64 -5.53 8.39 5.01
C PRO A 64 -5.26 8.12 6.49
N SER A 65 -5.07 9.17 7.29
CA SER A 65 -4.82 9.04 8.73
C SER A 65 -5.91 8.29 9.47
N THR A 66 -7.15 8.34 8.97
CA THR A 66 -8.27 7.53 9.50
C THR A 66 -7.99 6.04 9.41
N VAL A 67 -7.50 5.56 8.26
CA VAL A 67 -7.15 4.15 8.05
C VAL A 67 -5.98 3.74 8.94
N VAL A 68 -4.97 4.62 9.08
CA VAL A 68 -3.84 4.37 9.97
C VAL A 68 -4.30 4.29 11.43
N ASN A 69 -5.18 5.18 11.86
CA ASN A 69 -5.73 5.17 13.22
C ASN A 69 -6.54 3.90 13.47
N ASP A 70 -7.36 3.46 12.53
CA ASP A 70 -8.11 2.20 12.62
C ASP A 70 -7.16 1.00 12.71
N LEU A 71 -6.08 1.01 11.91
CA LEU A 71 -5.04 -0.02 11.95
C LEU A 71 -4.29 -0.04 13.29
N MET A 72 -4.08 1.11 13.92
CA MET A 72 -3.43 1.18 15.24
C MET A 72 -4.38 0.75 16.36
N ALA A 73 -5.69 1.01 16.22
CA ALA A 73 -6.70 0.66 17.22
C ALA A 73 -7.04 -0.84 17.19
N CYS A 74 -7.38 -1.37 16.02
CA CYS A 74 -7.67 -2.79 15.84
C CYS A 74 -7.26 -3.26 14.44
N PRO A 75 -5.98 -3.65 14.27
CA PRO A 75 -5.42 -3.92 12.96
C PRO A 75 -6.22 -4.94 12.15
N VAL A 76 -6.68 -6.03 12.77
CA VAL A 76 -7.28 -7.20 12.08
C VAL A 76 -8.67 -6.93 11.50
N LEU A 77 -9.40 -5.94 12.02
CA LEU A 77 -10.71 -5.57 11.47
C LEU A 77 -10.61 -4.78 10.16
N VAL A 78 -9.44 -4.19 9.90
CA VAL A 78 -9.21 -3.43 8.67
C VAL A 78 -8.94 -4.40 7.52
N ASN A 79 -9.81 -4.33 6.51
CA ASN A 79 -9.66 -5.11 5.29
C ASN A 79 -8.65 -4.43 4.35
N LEU A 80 -7.39 -4.84 4.46
CA LEU A 80 -6.31 -4.32 3.64
C LEU A 80 -6.49 -4.69 2.16
N ASN A 81 -6.96 -5.89 1.85
CA ASN A 81 -7.21 -6.33 0.47
C ASN A 81 -8.15 -5.38 -0.30
N LYS A 82 -9.20 -4.88 0.37
CA LYS A 82 -10.18 -3.96 -0.23
C LYS A 82 -9.65 -2.54 -0.38
N LEU A 83 -8.87 -2.07 0.59
CA LEU A 83 -8.35 -0.70 0.61
C LEU A 83 -7.09 -0.59 -0.28
N TYR A 84 -6.10 -1.43 0.00
CA TYR A 84 -4.78 -1.44 -0.60
C TYR A 84 -4.21 -2.87 -0.60
N ARG A 85 -4.40 -3.61 -1.70
CA ARG A 85 -3.99 -5.02 -1.80
C ARG A 85 -2.48 -5.29 -1.59
N HIS A 86 -1.64 -4.29 -1.87
CA HIS A 86 -0.17 -4.35 -1.77
C HIS A 86 0.37 -3.21 -0.88
N ILE A 87 -0.30 -2.92 0.23
CA ILE A 87 0.01 -1.80 1.14
C ILE A 87 1.41 -1.88 1.73
N TYR A 88 1.88 -3.06 2.13
CA TYR A 88 3.19 -3.16 2.76
C TYR A 88 4.33 -2.93 1.77
N GLN A 89 4.12 -3.26 0.50
CA GLN A 89 5.07 -2.93 -0.56
C GLN A 89 5.04 -1.42 -0.85
N LEU A 90 3.85 -0.84 -0.91
CA LEU A 90 3.63 0.61 -1.07
C LEU A 90 4.41 1.42 -0.03
N VAL A 91 4.21 1.06 1.24
CA VAL A 91 4.84 1.72 2.39
C VAL A 91 6.34 1.53 2.35
N GLY A 92 6.82 0.34 1.97
CA GLY A 92 8.26 0.08 1.81
C GLY A 92 8.93 0.95 0.75
N ILE A 93 8.19 1.38 -0.29
CA ILE A 93 8.70 2.30 -1.33
C ILE A 93 8.76 3.74 -0.80
N VAL A 94 7.74 4.15 -0.05
CA VAL A 94 7.56 5.54 0.40
C VAL A 94 8.36 5.83 1.67
N GLY A 95 8.63 4.82 2.48
CA GLY A 95 9.37 4.93 3.74
C GLY A 95 8.55 5.52 4.89
N GLU A 96 7.23 5.30 4.93
CA GLU A 96 6.42 5.75 6.07
C GLU A 96 6.73 4.94 7.35
N GLU A 97 6.95 5.64 8.46
CA GLU A 97 7.25 5.03 9.77
C GLU A 97 5.99 4.43 10.44
N GLY A 98 6.18 3.52 11.41
CA GLY A 98 5.10 2.92 12.22
C GLY A 98 4.41 1.69 11.63
N TRP A 99 4.48 1.50 10.31
CA TRP A 99 3.86 0.34 9.64
C TRP A 99 4.45 -1.02 10.01
N THR A 100 5.70 -1.06 10.44
CA THR A 100 6.35 -2.28 10.93
C THR A 100 5.64 -2.83 12.17
N ASP A 101 5.16 -1.96 13.06
CA ASP A 101 4.49 -2.38 14.28
C ASP A 101 3.07 -2.88 14.00
N ILE A 102 2.36 -2.19 13.08
CA ILE A 102 1.07 -2.68 12.55
C ILE A 102 1.24 -4.08 11.95
N PHE A 103 2.26 -4.28 11.12
CA PHE A 103 2.56 -5.59 10.52
C PHE A 103 2.84 -6.67 11.56
N LYS A 104 3.67 -6.39 12.57
CA LYS A 104 3.97 -7.35 13.66
C LYS A 104 2.71 -7.77 14.40
N ILE A 105 1.84 -6.82 14.75
CA ILE A 105 0.60 -7.13 15.49
C ILE A 105 -0.31 -8.00 14.63
N ARG A 106 -0.51 -7.64 13.36
CA ARG A 106 -1.35 -8.42 12.43
C ARG A 106 -0.79 -9.84 12.24
N MET A 107 0.51 -9.97 11.99
CA MET A 107 1.15 -11.28 11.87
C MET A 107 1.05 -12.12 13.14
N GLY A 108 1.18 -11.52 14.32
CA GLY A 108 1.00 -12.22 15.60
C GLY A 108 -0.43 -12.72 15.82
N MET A 109 -1.43 -12.07 15.24
CA MET A 109 -2.82 -12.54 15.27
C MET A 109 -3.07 -13.61 14.21
N LEU A 110 -2.57 -13.40 12.98
CA LEU A 110 -2.69 -14.34 11.87
C LEU A 110 -1.92 -15.64 12.10
N SER A 111 -0.86 -15.65 12.91
CA SER A 111 -0.09 -16.86 13.22
C SER A 111 -0.93 -17.93 13.92
N LYS A 112 -2.06 -17.58 14.52
CA LYS A 112 -3.01 -18.54 15.10
C LYS A 112 -3.63 -19.46 14.02
N LEU A 113 -3.77 -18.96 12.79
CA LEU A 113 -4.29 -19.73 11.65
C LEU A 113 -3.37 -20.89 11.26
N LEU A 114 -2.09 -20.85 11.64
CA LEU A 114 -1.14 -21.93 11.38
C LEU A 114 -1.54 -23.25 12.07
N PHE A 115 -2.22 -23.16 13.21
CA PHE A 115 -2.56 -24.30 14.07
C PHE A 115 -4.00 -24.79 13.88
N VAL A 116 -4.76 -24.18 12.96
CA VAL A 116 -6.16 -24.57 12.71
C VAL A 116 -6.18 -25.86 11.88
N GLU A 117 -6.95 -26.85 12.33
CA GLU A 117 -7.10 -28.15 11.64
C GLU A 117 -7.63 -27.95 10.21
N ASN A 118 -8.73 -27.20 10.09
CA ASN A 118 -9.40 -26.89 8.82
C ASN A 118 -9.23 -25.41 8.46
N PHE A 119 -8.13 -25.12 7.76
CA PHE A 119 -7.88 -23.78 7.22
C PHE A 119 -8.81 -23.47 6.03
N CYS A 120 -9.44 -22.28 6.06
CA CYS A 120 -10.20 -21.73 4.95
C CYS A 120 -9.45 -20.54 4.33
N GLU A 121 -9.39 -20.44 2.99
CA GLU A 121 -8.77 -19.29 2.34
C GLU A 121 -9.52 -17.97 2.61
N ASP A 122 -10.81 -18.06 2.94
CA ASP A 122 -11.64 -16.89 3.27
C ASP A 122 -11.12 -16.14 4.50
N ASP A 123 -10.42 -16.82 5.41
CA ASP A 123 -9.79 -16.22 6.58
C ASP A 123 -8.68 -15.21 6.22
N LEU A 124 -8.12 -15.30 5.00
CA LEU A 124 -7.08 -14.41 4.48
C LEU A 124 -7.62 -13.31 3.54
N LEU A 125 -8.95 -13.19 3.39
CA LEU A 125 -9.55 -12.18 2.51
C LEU A 125 -9.30 -10.74 2.96
N VAL A 126 -9.10 -10.52 4.26
CA VAL A 126 -8.81 -9.21 4.85
C VAL A 126 -7.32 -8.84 4.82
N CYS A 127 -6.47 -9.77 4.42
CA CYS A 127 -5.01 -9.62 4.43
C CYS A 127 -4.49 -8.92 3.17
N ASP A 128 -3.40 -8.19 3.34
CA ASP A 128 -2.53 -7.78 2.23
C ASP A 128 -1.89 -9.01 1.56
N GLU A 129 -1.41 -8.88 0.31
CA GLU A 129 -0.81 -9.99 -0.42
C GLU A 129 0.46 -10.55 0.26
N ASN A 130 1.30 -9.70 0.87
CA ASN A 130 2.48 -10.15 1.61
C ASN A 130 2.07 -10.97 2.85
N GLU A 131 1.08 -10.49 3.61
CA GLU A 131 0.56 -11.21 4.77
C GLU A 131 -0.01 -12.57 4.36
N ARG A 132 -0.84 -12.56 3.31
CA ARG A 132 -1.46 -13.76 2.75
C ARG A 132 -0.41 -14.77 2.31
N GLU A 133 0.63 -14.34 1.61
CA GLU A 133 1.70 -15.22 1.15
C GLU A 133 2.48 -15.83 2.33
N ILE A 134 2.83 -15.03 3.34
CA ILE A 134 3.56 -15.50 4.52
C ILE A 134 2.73 -16.53 5.29
N VAL A 135 1.46 -16.23 5.56
CA VAL A 135 0.57 -17.14 6.30
C VAL A 135 0.32 -18.42 5.51
N ARG A 136 0.01 -18.33 4.20
CA ARG A 136 -0.19 -19.50 3.34
C ARG A 136 1.04 -20.40 3.32
N LYS A 137 2.24 -19.84 3.13
CA LYS A 137 3.50 -20.60 3.18
C LYS A 137 3.73 -21.22 4.55
N GLY A 138 3.40 -20.50 5.63
CA GLY A 138 3.44 -21.00 6.99
C GLY A 138 2.56 -22.23 7.18
N ILE A 139 1.29 -22.17 6.76
CA ILE A 139 0.32 -23.27 6.86
C ILE A 139 0.82 -24.48 6.08
N ILE A 140 1.22 -24.30 4.82
CA ILE A 140 1.72 -25.38 3.96
C ILE A 140 2.91 -26.08 4.61
N ARG A 141 3.84 -25.31 5.21
CA ARG A 141 4.99 -25.88 5.90
C ARG A 141 4.58 -26.62 7.17
N PHE A 142 3.74 -26.01 8.01
CA PHE A 142 3.28 -26.62 9.25
C PHE A 142 2.55 -27.94 9.00
N LYS A 143 1.64 -27.98 8.03
CA LYS A 143 0.91 -29.19 7.62
C LYS A 143 1.77 -30.31 7.03
N LYS A 144 3.00 -30.00 6.59
CA LYS A 144 3.96 -31.02 6.16
C LYS A 144 4.69 -31.66 7.34
N PHE A 145 4.71 -31.01 8.51
CA PHE A 145 5.33 -31.53 9.73
C PHE A 145 4.36 -32.34 10.59
N SER A 146 3.06 -32.01 10.55
CA SER A 146 1.98 -32.77 11.20
C SER A 146 1.64 -34.04 10.44
#